data_AF-A0A427XMC1-F1
#
_entry.id   AF-A0A427XMC1-F1
#
_cell.length_a   1.000
_cell.length_b   1.000
_cell.length_c   1.000
_cell.angle_alpha   90.00
_cell.angle_beta   90.00
_cell.angle_gamma   90.00
#
_symmetry.space_group_name_H-M   'P 1'
#
loop_
_entity.id
_entity.type
_entity.pdbx_description
1 polymer ?
#
loop_
_entity_poly.entity_id
_entity_poly.type
_entity_poly.pdbx_seq_one_letter_code
_entity_poly.pdbx_strand_id
1 'polypeptide(L)'
;MRAVVQRCLNASVAVDGQTISQIGKGLMVLVGIERNDTPDDAAWIIKKVLGAKLWDDNTGAWKRSVVEIDGEVLCVSQFTLYANFKGLKPDFHESMSTLPGKAFYSTFLEQIRNAYVADRIKDGQFGAMMAVSLTNDGPVTMLFDSKDRNPRKSGASSAAGSASTSVAGSRASTPAPLSKEEQAVIAKRKVAERAEKKAAYLARVAAGELPPPKHKTAARVEGQELESAE
;
A
#
# COMPACT_ATOMS: atom_id res chain seq x y z
N MET A 1 -11.64 11.81 3.66
CA MET A 1 -11.30 10.49 4.19
C MET A 1 -10.05 10.00 3.50
N ARG A 2 -9.12 9.39 4.24
CA ARG A 2 -7.87 8.84 3.68
C ARG A 2 -7.78 7.34 3.93
N ALA A 3 -7.17 6.64 2.99
CA ALA A 3 -6.81 5.24 3.16
C ALA A 3 -5.39 4.98 2.65
N VAL A 4 -4.55 4.37 3.49
CA VAL A 4 -3.30 3.73 3.04
C VAL A 4 -3.61 2.26 2.84
N VAL A 5 -3.54 1.81 1.59
CA VAL A 5 -3.88 0.45 1.16
C VAL A 5 -2.61 -0.29 0.81
N GLN A 6 -2.36 -1.41 1.48
CA GLN A 6 -1.17 -2.24 1.28
C GLN A 6 -1.58 -3.62 0.81
N ARG A 7 -1.02 -4.06 -0.32
CA ARG A 7 -1.21 -5.44 -0.79
C ARG A 7 -0.44 -6.38 0.12
N CYS A 8 -1.07 -7.44 0.59
CA CYS A 8 -0.46 -8.35 1.54
C CYS A 8 -0.66 -9.83 1.20
N LEU A 9 0.30 -10.64 1.63
CA LEU A 9 0.18 -12.10 1.65
C LEU A 9 -0.58 -12.59 2.88
N ASN A 10 -0.42 -11.85 3.98
CA ASN A 10 -1.14 -11.98 5.23
C ASN A 10 -1.00 -10.66 6.01
N ALA A 11 -1.94 -10.44 6.92
CA ALA A 11 -1.86 -9.36 7.90
C ALA A 11 -2.66 -9.75 9.15
N SER A 12 -2.29 -9.23 10.32
CA SER A 12 -2.99 -9.49 11.57
C SER A 12 -2.92 -8.31 12.52
N VAL A 13 -3.87 -8.27 13.45
CA VAL A 13 -3.91 -7.31 14.56
C VAL A 13 -3.89 -8.09 15.86
N ALA A 14 -3.01 -7.67 16.78
CA ALA A 14 -2.99 -8.13 18.15
C ALA A 14 -3.20 -6.98 19.13
N VAL A 15 -3.89 -7.26 20.23
CA VAL A 15 -4.08 -6.38 21.39
C VAL A 15 -3.68 -7.17 22.63
N ASP A 16 -2.88 -6.57 23.50
CA ASP A 16 -2.34 -7.22 24.71
C ASP A 16 -1.69 -8.59 24.43
N GLY A 17 -0.97 -8.68 23.30
CA GLY A 17 -0.28 -9.89 22.86
C GLY A 17 -1.16 -10.98 22.25
N GLN A 18 -2.48 -10.77 22.17
CA GLN A 18 -3.42 -11.74 21.59
C GLN A 18 -3.89 -11.30 20.21
N THR A 19 -3.80 -12.18 19.22
CA THR A 19 -4.33 -11.92 17.87
C THR A 19 -5.86 -11.90 17.92
N ILE A 20 -6.45 -10.73 17.65
CA ILE A 20 -7.90 -10.53 17.60
C ILE A 20 -8.46 -10.69 16.19
N SER A 21 -7.60 -10.57 15.17
CA SER A 21 -8.01 -10.50 13.78
C SER A 21 -6.85 -10.83 12.86
N GLN A 22 -7.13 -11.55 11.77
CA GLN A 22 -6.14 -11.92 10.78
C GLN A 22 -6.79 -12.16 9.42
N ILE A 23 -5.99 -11.92 8.37
CA ILE A 23 -6.33 -12.21 6.98
C ILE A 23 -5.17 -12.93 6.30
N GLY A 24 -5.51 -13.74 5.30
CA GLY A 24 -4.57 -14.26 4.32
C GLY A 24 -4.28 -13.24 3.22
N LYS A 25 -4.26 -13.73 1.97
CA LYS A 25 -3.97 -12.89 0.81
C LYS A 25 -5.03 -11.82 0.64
N GLY A 26 -4.62 -10.56 0.54
CA GLY A 26 -5.58 -9.47 0.59
C GLY A 26 -5.01 -8.06 0.65
N LEU A 27 -5.74 -7.19 1.33
CA LEU A 27 -5.38 -5.80 1.61
C LEU A 27 -5.35 -5.53 3.12
N MET A 28 -4.29 -4.92 3.61
CA MET A 28 -4.31 -4.20 4.89
C MET A 28 -4.59 -2.73 4.60
N VAL A 29 -5.60 -2.15 5.26
CA VAL A 29 -6.09 -0.80 5.00
C VAL A 29 -6.07 0.01 6.29
N LEU A 30 -5.18 1.00 6.36
CA LEU A 30 -5.21 2.02 7.41
C LEU A 30 -6.22 3.10 7.00
N VAL A 31 -7.25 3.30 7.81
CA VAL A 31 -8.37 4.21 7.51
C VAL A 31 -8.30 5.45 8.39
N GLY A 32 -8.08 6.60 7.78
CA GLY A 32 -8.10 7.90 8.43
C GLY A 32 -9.43 8.61 8.14
N ILE A 33 -10.03 9.17 9.18
CA ILE A 33 -11.28 9.94 9.10
C ILE A 33 -10.99 11.39 9.49
N GLU A 34 -11.31 12.32 8.59
CA GLU A 34 -11.23 13.76 8.80
C GLU A 34 -12.45 14.28 9.52
N ARG A 35 -12.31 15.39 10.25
CA ARG A 35 -13.41 16.06 10.98
C ARG A 35 -14.66 16.31 10.12
N ASN A 36 -14.46 16.65 8.85
CA ASN A 36 -15.53 17.04 7.93
C ASN A 36 -15.92 15.94 6.94
N ASP A 37 -15.47 14.71 7.16
CA ASP A 37 -15.83 13.59 6.29
C ASP A 37 -17.33 13.31 6.33
N THR A 38 -17.85 12.96 5.16
CA THR A 38 -19.26 12.67 4.92
C THR A 38 -19.43 11.22 4.46
N PRO A 39 -20.66 10.66 4.51
CA PRO A 39 -20.93 9.33 3.96
C PRO A 39 -20.46 9.14 2.50
N ASP A 40 -20.48 10.20 1.69
CA ASP A 40 -19.96 10.15 0.30
C ASP A 40 -18.45 9.91 0.24
N ASP A 41 -17.70 10.41 1.21
CA ASP A 41 -16.25 10.19 1.32
C ASP A 41 -15.95 8.71 1.61
N ALA A 42 -16.71 8.12 2.54
CA ALA A 42 -16.66 6.70 2.85
C ALA A 42 -16.99 5.85 1.62
N ALA A 43 -18.12 6.12 0.97
CA ALA A 43 -18.56 5.39 -0.23
C ALA A 43 -17.50 5.44 -1.35
N TRP A 44 -16.85 6.59 -1.53
CA TRP A 44 -15.78 6.73 -2.52
C TRP A 44 -14.53 5.92 -2.17
N ILE A 45 -14.07 5.97 -0.90
CA ILE A 45 -12.92 5.19 -0.44
C ILE A 45 -13.19 3.69 -0.57
N ILE A 46 -14.38 3.22 -0.17
CA ILE A 46 -14.80 1.82 -0.30
C ILE A 46 -14.71 1.36 -1.75
N LYS A 47 -15.26 2.15 -2.68
CA LYS A 47 -15.17 1.87 -4.12
C LYS A 47 -13.73 1.78 -4.62
N LYS A 48 -12.83 2.64 -4.12
CA LYS A 48 -11.40 2.61 -4.49
C LYS A 48 -10.69 1.38 -3.92
N VAL A 49 -10.90 1.08 -2.63
CA VAL A 49 -10.29 -0.09 -1.96
C VAL A 49 -10.70 -1.39 -2.66
N LEU A 50 -12.00 -1.61 -2.86
CA LEU A 50 -12.52 -2.85 -3.45
C LEU A 50 -12.25 -2.95 -4.96
N GLY A 51 -12.20 -1.80 -5.66
CA GLY A 51 -12.09 -1.72 -7.10
C GLY A 51 -10.66 -1.58 -7.66
N ALA A 52 -9.68 -1.22 -6.84
CA ALA A 52 -8.31 -1.01 -7.30
C ALA A 52 -7.71 -2.30 -7.88
N LYS A 53 -7.19 -2.22 -9.11
CA LYS A 53 -6.55 -3.35 -9.78
C LYS A 53 -5.09 -3.48 -9.31
N LEU A 54 -4.86 -4.34 -8.33
CA LEU A 54 -3.57 -4.46 -7.62
C LEU A 54 -2.89 -5.82 -7.80
N TRP A 55 -3.52 -6.76 -8.52
CA TRP A 55 -2.93 -8.06 -8.85
C TRP A 55 -2.82 -8.26 -10.36
N ASP A 56 -1.83 -9.07 -10.74
CA ASP A 56 -1.61 -9.47 -12.13
C ASP A 56 -2.61 -10.58 -12.50
N ASP A 57 -2.87 -10.74 -13.80
CA ASP A 57 -3.57 -11.89 -14.36
C ASP A 57 -2.83 -12.43 -15.60
N ASN A 58 -3.46 -13.38 -16.29
CA ASN A 58 -2.91 -14.01 -17.50
C ASN A 58 -2.75 -13.03 -18.69
N THR A 59 -3.33 -11.83 -18.62
CA THR A 59 -3.26 -10.78 -19.64
C THR A 59 -2.24 -9.69 -19.31
N GLY A 60 -1.79 -9.59 -18.06
CA GLY A 60 -0.70 -8.70 -17.67
C GLY A 60 -0.80 -8.21 -16.22
N ALA A 61 0.01 -7.20 -15.91
CA ALA A 61 0.05 -6.60 -14.59
C ALA A 61 -1.12 -5.64 -14.32
N TRP A 62 -1.50 -5.47 -13.05
CA TRP A 62 -2.52 -4.51 -12.60
C TRP A 62 -3.91 -4.72 -13.22
N LYS A 63 -4.40 -5.95 -13.14
CA LYS A 63 -5.64 -6.37 -13.81
C LYS A 63 -6.76 -6.78 -12.87
N ARG A 64 -6.41 -7.33 -11.70
CA ARG A 64 -7.38 -7.88 -10.75
C ARG A 64 -7.46 -7.06 -9.48
N SER A 65 -8.67 -6.84 -8.97
CA SER A 65 -8.91 -6.25 -7.65
C SER A 65 -8.99 -7.30 -6.55
N VAL A 66 -9.09 -6.86 -5.29
CA VAL A 66 -9.22 -7.75 -4.13
C VAL A 66 -10.48 -8.62 -4.24
N VAL A 67 -11.58 -8.05 -4.71
CA VAL A 67 -12.84 -8.77 -4.96
C VAL A 67 -12.65 -9.87 -6.01
N GLU A 68 -11.95 -9.56 -7.10
CA GLU A 68 -11.77 -10.50 -8.20
C GLU A 68 -10.79 -11.64 -7.90
N ILE A 69 -9.89 -11.47 -6.93
CA ILE A 69 -9.04 -12.55 -6.45
C ILE A 69 -9.64 -13.30 -5.25
N ASP A 70 -10.87 -12.97 -4.86
CA ASP A 70 -11.54 -13.42 -3.64
C ASP A 70 -10.66 -13.26 -2.39
N GLY A 71 -9.99 -12.11 -2.31
CA GLY A 71 -9.06 -11.76 -1.24
C GLY A 71 -9.76 -11.14 -0.05
N GLU A 72 -9.05 -11.07 1.07
CA GLU A 72 -9.56 -10.50 2.32
C GLU A 72 -9.12 -9.04 2.50
N VAL A 73 -9.84 -8.29 3.35
CA VAL A 73 -9.51 -6.90 3.66
C VAL A 73 -9.50 -6.72 5.17
N LEU A 74 -8.38 -6.28 5.72
CA LEU A 74 -8.22 -5.94 7.13
C LEU A 74 -8.18 -4.42 7.26
N CYS A 75 -9.24 -3.85 7.81
CA CYS A 75 -9.34 -2.42 8.08
C CYS A 75 -8.84 -2.12 9.51
N VAL A 76 -8.05 -1.06 9.67
CA VAL A 76 -7.58 -0.57 10.97
C VAL A 76 -7.73 0.95 11.01
N SER A 77 -8.39 1.47 12.05
CA SER A 77 -8.54 2.91 12.25
C SER A 77 -7.18 3.58 12.50
N GLN A 78 -6.84 4.62 11.73
CA GLN A 78 -5.54 5.28 11.78
C GLN A 78 -5.68 6.81 11.68
N PHE A 79 -5.95 7.47 12.81
CA PHE A 79 -6.12 8.94 12.85
C PHE A 79 -4.87 9.71 12.41
N THR A 80 -3.67 9.12 12.60
CA THR A 80 -2.40 9.77 12.28
C THR A 80 -2.18 10.03 10.79
N LEU A 81 -3.01 9.47 9.90
CA LEU A 81 -3.00 9.83 8.47
C LEU A 81 -3.37 11.30 8.22
N TYR A 82 -3.92 11.98 9.22
CA TYR A 82 -4.21 13.41 9.23
C TYR A 82 -3.24 14.22 10.12
N ALA A 83 -2.07 13.67 10.39
CA ALA A 83 -0.99 14.42 11.05
C ALA A 83 -0.55 15.62 10.19
N ASN A 84 -0.48 16.79 10.81
CA ASN A 84 0.16 17.99 10.28
C ASN A 84 1.43 18.28 11.06
N PHE A 85 2.51 18.63 10.35
CA PHE A 85 3.81 18.97 10.93
C PHE A 85 4.11 20.45 10.67
N LYS A 86 3.80 21.32 11.64
CA LYS A 86 4.34 22.70 11.67
C LYS A 86 5.77 22.74 12.24
N GLY A 87 6.20 21.66 12.90
CA GLY A 87 7.53 21.40 13.42
C GLY A 87 7.75 19.89 13.49
N LEU A 88 8.54 19.38 14.44
CA LEU A 88 8.79 17.94 14.56
C LEU A 88 7.66 17.16 15.26
N LYS A 89 6.84 17.84 16.07
CA LYS A 89 5.70 17.24 16.75
C LYS A 89 4.48 17.19 15.81
N PRO A 90 3.82 16.03 15.65
CA PRO A 90 2.60 15.95 14.87
C PRO A 90 1.43 16.62 15.61
N ASP A 91 0.60 17.31 14.85
CA ASP A 91 -0.70 17.83 15.28
C ASP A 91 -1.82 17.12 14.51
N PHE A 92 -2.93 16.82 15.17
CA PHE A 92 -4.01 15.98 14.62
C PHE A 92 -5.37 16.70 14.60
N HIS A 93 -5.39 18.04 14.57
CA HIS A 93 -6.64 18.81 14.61
C HIS A 93 -7.62 18.45 13.47
N GLU A 94 -7.11 18.01 12.32
CA GLU A 94 -7.90 17.61 11.16
C GLU A 94 -8.58 16.25 11.32
N SER A 95 -8.07 15.39 12.21
CA SER A 95 -8.71 14.11 12.51
C SER A 95 -10.08 14.31 13.16
N MET A 96 -11.04 13.46 12.82
CA MET A 96 -12.31 13.40 13.54
C MET A 96 -12.06 12.99 15.00
N SER A 97 -12.76 13.62 15.95
CA SER A 97 -12.62 13.29 17.38
C SER A 97 -13.11 11.88 17.69
N THR A 98 -12.66 11.30 18.81
CA THR A 98 -12.81 9.85 19.11
C THR A 98 -14.24 9.34 19.06
N LEU A 99 -15.21 10.03 19.68
CA LEU A 99 -16.61 9.58 19.74
C LEU A 99 -17.29 9.58 18.36
N PRO A 100 -17.37 10.71 17.63
CA PRO A 100 -17.92 10.69 16.27
C PRO A 100 -17.08 9.83 15.32
N GLY A 101 -15.76 9.79 15.49
CA GLY A 101 -14.85 8.96 14.70
C GLY A 101 -15.14 7.46 14.85
N LYS A 102 -15.45 6.99 16.07
CA LYS A 102 -15.85 5.60 16.33
C LYS A 102 -17.15 5.27 15.61
N ALA A 103 -18.18 6.12 15.75
CA ALA A 103 -19.46 5.92 15.09
C ALA A 103 -19.30 5.90 13.56
N PHE A 104 -18.55 6.85 13.01
CA PHE A 104 -18.27 6.93 11.57
C PHE A 104 -17.50 5.70 11.07
N TYR A 105 -16.49 5.25 11.81
CA TYR A 105 -15.71 4.07 11.46
C TYR A 105 -16.55 2.79 11.47
N SER A 106 -17.43 2.61 12.46
CA SER A 106 -18.38 1.49 12.48
C SER A 106 -19.28 1.51 11.25
N THR A 107 -19.85 2.66 10.89
CA THR A 107 -20.66 2.82 9.68
C THR A 107 -19.85 2.52 8.41
N PHE A 108 -18.59 2.94 8.33
CA PHE A 108 -17.69 2.62 7.23
C PHE A 108 -17.49 1.09 7.10
N LEU A 109 -17.27 0.39 8.21
CA LEU A 109 -17.10 -1.07 8.23
C LEU A 109 -18.38 -1.81 7.78
N GLU A 110 -19.54 -1.35 8.20
CA GLU A 110 -20.82 -1.89 7.74
C GLU A 110 -21.00 -1.69 6.23
N GLN A 111 -20.71 -0.49 5.72
CA GLN A 111 -20.82 -0.20 4.29
C GLN A 111 -19.87 -1.06 3.43
N ILE A 112 -18.62 -1.23 3.83
CA ILE A 112 -17.67 -2.07 3.06
C ILE A 112 -18.03 -3.55 3.12
N ARG A 113 -18.57 -4.04 4.24
CA ARG A 113 -19.11 -5.41 4.36
C ARG A 113 -20.27 -5.63 3.40
N ASN A 114 -21.20 -4.66 3.32
CA ASN A 114 -22.34 -4.70 2.40
C ASN A 114 -21.93 -4.60 0.92
N ALA A 115 -20.83 -3.91 0.63
CA ALA A 115 -20.32 -3.74 -0.73
C ALA A 115 -19.51 -4.94 -1.26
N TYR A 116 -19.17 -5.91 -0.40
CA TYR A 116 -18.42 -7.11 -0.78
C TYR A 116 -19.00 -8.37 -0.10
N VAL A 117 -18.17 -9.16 0.59
CA VAL A 117 -18.58 -10.32 1.38
C VAL A 117 -18.21 -10.03 2.82
N ALA A 118 -19.20 -10.03 3.71
CA ALA A 118 -19.03 -9.60 5.10
C ALA A 118 -17.87 -10.35 5.80
N ASP A 119 -17.75 -11.65 5.58
CA ASP A 119 -16.72 -12.49 6.19
C ASP A 119 -15.30 -12.19 5.69
N ARG A 120 -15.16 -11.59 4.50
CA ARG A 120 -13.88 -11.18 3.92
C ARG A 120 -13.38 -9.85 4.48
N ILE A 121 -14.23 -9.09 5.18
CA ILE A 121 -13.86 -7.82 5.82
C ILE A 121 -13.59 -8.07 7.30
N LYS A 122 -12.32 -7.90 7.69
CA LYS A 122 -11.87 -7.95 9.07
C LYS A 122 -11.59 -6.55 9.62
N ASP A 123 -11.69 -6.42 10.93
CA ASP A 123 -11.46 -5.18 11.68
C ASP A 123 -10.29 -5.38 12.66
N GLY A 124 -9.69 -4.28 13.11
CA GLY A 124 -8.92 -4.24 14.34
C GLY A 124 -9.84 -3.97 15.54
N GLN A 125 -9.36 -3.16 16.48
CA GLN A 125 -10.15 -2.70 17.63
C GLN A 125 -9.99 -1.18 17.78
N PHE A 126 -11.05 -0.44 17.42
CA PHE A 126 -11.03 1.02 17.46
C PHE A 126 -10.64 1.55 18.85
N GLY A 127 -9.64 2.43 18.88
CA GLY A 127 -9.16 3.09 20.11
C GLY A 127 -8.26 2.24 21.00
N ALA A 128 -8.02 0.96 20.66
CA ALA A 128 -7.04 0.14 21.36
C ALA A 128 -5.62 0.40 20.82
N MET A 129 -4.61 0.17 21.67
CA MET A 129 -3.22 0.04 21.21
C MET A 129 -3.07 -1.31 20.53
N MET A 130 -2.70 -1.28 19.25
CA MET A 130 -2.66 -2.46 18.39
C MET A 130 -1.24 -2.73 17.89
N ALA A 131 -0.82 -3.99 17.91
CA ALA A 131 0.30 -4.47 17.14
C ALA A 131 -0.22 -5.00 15.79
N VAL A 132 0.07 -4.26 14.71
CA VAL A 132 -0.34 -4.62 13.35
C VAL A 132 0.82 -5.29 12.63
N SER A 133 0.65 -6.56 12.27
CA SER A 133 1.63 -7.32 11.48
C SER A 133 1.18 -7.42 10.03
N LEU A 134 2.15 -7.36 9.11
CA LEU A 134 1.90 -7.33 7.67
C LEU A 134 3.08 -7.99 6.94
N THR A 135 2.78 -8.92 6.03
CA THR A 135 3.73 -9.32 4.99
C THR A 135 3.35 -8.63 3.68
N ASN A 136 4.01 -7.50 3.36
CA ASN A 136 3.69 -6.72 2.16
C ASN A 136 4.12 -7.47 0.89
N ASP A 137 3.18 -7.58 -0.04
CA ASP A 137 3.34 -8.32 -1.29
C ASP A 137 3.82 -7.38 -2.41
N GLY A 138 5.13 -7.28 -2.62
CA GLY A 138 5.72 -6.52 -3.75
C GLY A 138 7.00 -5.75 -3.40
N PRO A 139 6.93 -4.67 -2.58
CA PRO A 139 5.72 -4.13 -1.94
C PRO A 139 4.83 -3.29 -2.88
N VAL A 140 3.53 -3.25 -2.60
CA VAL A 140 2.55 -2.36 -3.26
C VAL A 140 1.79 -1.60 -2.18
N THR A 141 1.87 -0.27 -2.22
CA THR A 141 1.19 0.64 -1.29
C THR A 141 0.54 1.77 -2.08
N MET A 142 -0.74 2.02 -1.83
CA MET A 142 -1.53 3.08 -2.47
C MET A 142 -2.07 4.03 -1.40
N LEU A 143 -2.07 5.33 -1.70
CA LEU A 143 -2.76 6.34 -0.91
C LEU A 143 -4.02 6.75 -1.67
N PHE A 144 -5.17 6.70 -1.01
CA PHE A 144 -6.42 7.25 -1.51
C PHE A 144 -6.88 8.37 -0.59
N ASP A 145 -7.21 9.53 -1.15
CA ASP A 145 -7.86 10.64 -0.46
C ASP A 145 -9.18 10.96 -1.18
N SER A 146 -10.30 10.96 -0.45
CA SER A 146 -11.62 11.23 -1.03
C SER A 146 -11.73 12.62 -1.66
N LYS A 147 -10.85 13.55 -1.27
CA LYS A 147 -10.74 14.88 -1.90
C LYS A 147 -10.26 14.81 -3.35
N ASP A 148 -9.56 13.75 -3.75
CA ASP A 148 -9.11 13.52 -5.12
C ASP A 148 -10.25 13.14 -6.08
N ARG A 149 -11.48 12.92 -5.56
CA ARG A 149 -12.67 12.67 -6.39
C ARG A 149 -12.94 13.79 -7.40
N ASN A 150 -12.56 15.03 -7.10
CA ASN A 150 -12.76 16.17 -7.99
C ASN A 150 -11.52 17.08 -8.01
N PRO A 151 -10.52 16.80 -8.88
CA PRO A 151 -9.22 17.47 -8.87
C PRO A 151 -9.26 18.98 -9.18
N ARG A 152 -10.42 19.51 -9.59
CA ARG A 152 -10.61 20.97 -9.82
C ARG A 152 -10.84 21.77 -8.52
N LYS A 153 -11.06 21.12 -7.37
CA LYS A 153 -11.20 21.79 -6.05
C LYS A 153 -9.97 21.68 -5.15
N SER A 154 -8.97 20.87 -5.51
CA SER A 154 -7.69 20.79 -4.81
C SER A 154 -6.72 21.85 -5.35
N GLY A 155 -6.93 23.11 -4.97
CA GLY A 155 -6.11 24.24 -5.41
C GLY A 155 -4.77 24.33 -4.66
N ALA A 156 -3.71 24.48 -5.46
CA ALA A 156 -2.43 25.15 -5.16
C ALA A 156 -1.49 24.54 -4.10
N SER A 157 -0.53 23.74 -4.59
CA SER A 157 0.86 23.86 -4.13
C SER A 157 1.84 23.29 -5.17
N SER A 158 2.79 24.14 -5.57
CA SER A 158 4.05 23.89 -6.29
C SER A 158 4.03 23.30 -7.71
N ALA A 159 4.26 24.17 -8.71
CA ALA A 159 5.53 24.19 -9.45
C ALA A 159 5.60 25.42 -10.37
N ALA A 160 6.54 26.32 -10.08
CA ALA A 160 7.02 27.35 -10.98
C ALA A 160 8.50 27.06 -11.29
N GLY A 161 8.89 27.27 -12.55
CA GLY A 161 10.27 27.16 -13.08
C GLY A 161 10.63 25.76 -13.62
N SER A 162 11.28 25.58 -14.76
CA SER A 162 12.08 26.48 -15.60
C SER A 162 12.07 26.03 -17.07
N ALA A 163 12.45 26.95 -17.95
CA ALA A 163 12.74 26.71 -19.36
C ALA A 163 13.84 25.65 -19.59
N SER A 164 13.80 24.99 -20.75
CA SER A 164 15.00 24.41 -21.37
C SER A 164 14.91 24.45 -22.89
N THR A 165 15.86 25.17 -23.46
CA THR A 165 16.24 25.30 -24.86
C THR A 165 16.44 23.93 -25.53
N SER A 166 15.88 23.76 -26.74
CA SER A 166 16.07 22.58 -27.58
C SER A 166 17.47 22.56 -28.21
N VAL A 167 18.29 21.58 -27.85
CA VAL A 167 19.50 21.21 -28.60
C VAL A 167 19.16 20.02 -29.47
N ALA A 168 19.34 20.16 -30.78
CA ALA A 168 19.17 19.11 -31.77
C ALA A 168 20.27 18.04 -31.59
N GLY A 169 19.87 16.87 -31.11
CA GLY A 169 20.70 15.66 -31.05
C GLY A 169 20.15 14.59 -31.97
N SER A 170 21.01 14.11 -32.87
CA SER A 170 20.90 12.93 -33.73
C SER A 170 19.91 11.85 -33.25
N ARG A 171 18.84 11.61 -34.04
CA ARG A 171 17.89 10.52 -33.83
C ARG A 171 18.55 9.19 -34.21
N ALA A 172 18.91 8.38 -33.21
CA ALA A 172 18.95 6.94 -33.39
C ALA A 172 17.52 6.46 -33.75
N SER A 173 17.43 5.57 -34.74
CA SER A 173 16.15 5.00 -35.19
C SER A 173 15.45 4.29 -34.04
N THR A 174 14.32 4.84 -33.59
CA THR A 174 13.45 4.16 -32.65
C THR A 174 12.94 2.89 -33.32
N PRO A 175 13.11 1.69 -32.73
CA PRO A 175 12.55 0.48 -33.31
C PRO A 175 11.04 0.61 -33.42
N ALA A 176 10.47 0.03 -34.48
CA ALA A 176 9.04 0.05 -34.72
C ALA A 176 8.28 -0.48 -33.50
N PRO A 177 7.12 0.12 -33.15
CA PRO A 177 6.35 -0.33 -32.01
C PRO A 177 5.91 -1.79 -32.22
N LEU A 178 6.21 -2.62 -31.22
CA LEU A 178 5.83 -4.04 -31.18
C LEU A 178 4.33 -4.21 -31.40
N SER A 179 3.93 -5.29 -32.08
CA SER A 179 2.54 -5.66 -32.24
C SER A 179 1.85 -5.93 -30.90
N LYS A 180 0.52 -5.86 -30.86
CA LYS A 180 -0.25 -6.15 -29.63
C LYS A 180 0.00 -7.56 -29.10
N GLU A 181 0.26 -8.52 -29.99
CA GLU A 181 0.54 -9.91 -29.63
C GLU A 181 1.92 -10.04 -28.99
N GLU A 182 2.96 -9.41 -29.54
CA GLU A 182 4.31 -9.41 -28.96
C GLU A 182 4.34 -8.75 -27.59
N GLN A 183 3.61 -7.63 -27.42
CA GLN A 183 3.47 -6.97 -26.12
C GLN A 183 2.80 -7.88 -25.08
N ALA A 184 1.76 -8.63 -25.47
CA ALA A 184 1.06 -9.56 -24.60
C ALA A 184 1.97 -10.74 -24.18
N VAL A 185 2.77 -11.28 -25.10
CA VAL A 185 3.73 -12.35 -24.81
C VAL A 185 4.81 -11.88 -23.83
N ILE A 186 5.37 -10.68 -24.03
CA ILE A 186 6.36 -10.09 -23.13
C ILE A 186 5.74 -9.84 -21.74
N ALA A 187 4.51 -9.33 -21.68
CA ALA A 187 3.81 -9.11 -20.42
C ALA A 187 3.63 -10.42 -19.65
N LYS A 188 3.14 -11.49 -20.30
CA LYS A 188 2.99 -12.83 -19.70
C LYS A 188 4.30 -13.37 -19.16
N ARG A 189 5.40 -13.27 -19.93
CA ARG A 189 6.73 -13.72 -19.49
C ARG A 189 7.20 -12.96 -18.24
N LYS A 190 7.02 -11.64 -18.21
CA LYS A 190 7.39 -10.81 -17.05
C LYS A 190 6.57 -11.15 -15.79
N VAL A 191 5.29 -11.45 -15.96
CA VAL A 191 4.41 -11.89 -14.85
C VAL A 191 4.90 -13.23 -14.30
N ALA A 192 5.21 -14.20 -15.17
CA ALA A 192 5.74 -15.51 -14.76
C ALA A 192 7.08 -15.38 -14.01
N GLU A 193 8.03 -14.59 -14.54
CA GLU A 193 9.33 -14.37 -13.91
C GLU A 193 9.20 -13.72 -12.52
N ARG A 194 8.27 -12.76 -12.37
CA ARG A 194 7.96 -12.15 -11.06
C ARG A 194 7.37 -13.16 -10.09
N ALA A 195 6.48 -14.03 -10.55
CA ALA A 195 5.87 -15.05 -9.72
C ALA A 195 6.92 -16.04 -9.18
N GLU A 196 7.84 -16.50 -10.02
CA GLU A 196 8.93 -17.41 -9.63
C GLU A 196 9.88 -16.76 -8.62
N LYS A 197 10.37 -15.55 -8.91
CA LYS A 197 11.23 -14.78 -7.97
C LYS A 197 10.55 -14.54 -6.63
N LYS A 198 9.24 -14.28 -6.64
CA LYS A 198 8.45 -14.10 -5.43
C LYS A 198 8.30 -15.40 -4.65
N ALA A 199 8.02 -16.53 -5.30
CA ALA A 199 7.93 -17.83 -4.64
C ALA A 199 9.25 -18.19 -3.94
N ALA A 200 10.38 -17.99 -4.63
CA ALA A 200 11.71 -18.20 -4.06
C ALA A 200 11.98 -17.28 -2.86
N TYR A 201 11.62 -15.99 -2.95
CA TYR A 201 11.77 -15.05 -1.83
C TYR A 201 10.96 -15.49 -0.59
N LEU A 202 9.70 -15.88 -0.78
CA LEU A 202 8.83 -16.27 0.33
C LEU A 202 9.28 -17.56 1.02
N ALA A 203 9.79 -18.52 0.25
CA ALA A 203 10.38 -19.73 0.81
C ALA A 203 11.56 -19.41 1.75
N ARG A 204 12.40 -18.42 1.40
CA ARG A 204 13.55 -18.01 2.22
C ARG A 204 13.13 -17.26 3.48
N VAL A 205 12.17 -16.34 3.36
CA VAL A 205 11.60 -15.65 4.53
C VAL A 205 10.97 -16.64 5.51
N ALA A 206 10.23 -17.64 5.00
CA ALA A 206 9.66 -18.70 5.84
C ALA A 206 10.73 -19.56 6.53
N ALA A 207 11.92 -19.72 5.93
CA ALA A 207 13.07 -20.41 6.50
C ALA A 207 13.91 -19.53 7.45
N GLY A 208 13.54 -18.26 7.69
CA GLY A 208 14.32 -17.34 8.52
C GLY A 208 15.57 -16.77 7.84
N GLU A 209 15.77 -17.03 6.55
CA GLU A 209 16.89 -16.51 5.77
C GLU A 209 16.55 -15.12 5.22
N LEU A 210 17.17 -14.08 5.78
CA LEU A 210 17.12 -12.74 5.20
C LEU A 210 17.86 -12.73 3.85
N PRO A 211 17.24 -12.26 2.76
CA PRO A 211 17.89 -12.23 1.47
C PRO A 211 19.08 -11.25 1.46
N PRO A 212 20.13 -11.55 0.68
CA PRO A 212 21.28 -10.67 0.59
C PRO A 212 20.86 -9.28 0.07
N PRO A 213 21.46 -8.20 0.59
CA PRO A 213 21.13 -6.85 0.15
C PRO A 213 21.30 -6.71 -1.36
N LYS A 214 20.35 -6.00 -2.01
CA LYS A 214 20.34 -5.80 -3.48
C LYS A 214 21.52 -4.98 -4.01
N HIS A 215 22.30 -4.38 -3.11
CA HIS A 215 23.56 -3.78 -3.44
C HIS A 215 24.66 -4.65 -2.86
N LYS A 216 25.68 -4.96 -3.68
CA LYS A 216 26.99 -5.34 -3.18
C LYS A 216 27.51 -4.16 -2.36
N THR A 217 27.11 -4.06 -1.09
CA THR A 217 27.93 -3.38 -0.12
C THR A 217 29.16 -4.27 -0.03
N ALA A 218 30.25 -3.83 -0.66
CA ALA A 218 31.52 -4.50 -0.54
C ALA A 218 31.81 -4.67 0.97
N ALA A 219 31.75 -5.91 1.45
CA ALA A 219 32.26 -6.25 2.75
C ALA A 219 33.77 -5.98 2.69
N ARG A 220 34.17 -4.79 3.16
CA ARG A 220 35.54 -4.54 3.61
C ARG A 220 35.54 -4.79 5.11
N VAL A 221 35.59 -6.05 5.48
CA VAL A 221 36.05 -6.48 6.80
C VAL A 221 36.94 -7.67 6.54
N GLU A 222 38.25 -7.44 6.58
CA GLU A 222 39.24 -8.37 7.13
C GLU A 222 40.62 -7.71 7.10
N GLY A 223 41.31 -7.78 8.24
CA GLY A 223 42.74 -7.48 8.33
C GLY A 223 43.10 -6.19 9.06
N GLN A 224 42.87 -6.15 10.38
CA GLN A 224 43.84 -5.55 11.30
C GLN A 224 43.73 -6.29 12.65
N GLU A 225 44.47 -7.38 12.75
CA GLU A 225 45.14 -7.73 14.02
C GLU A 225 46.14 -6.60 14.33
N LEU A 226 46.24 -6.25 15.62
CA LEU A 226 47.38 -5.66 16.33
C LEU A 226 46.85 -5.38 17.75
N GLU A 227 47.04 -6.33 18.66
CA GLU A 227 48.15 -6.40 19.63
C GLU A 227 47.79 -5.72 20.95
N SER A 228 47.89 -6.55 21.98
CA SER A 228 47.95 -6.24 23.40
C SER A 228 48.93 -5.12 23.75
N ALA A 229 48.52 -4.22 24.63
CA ALA A 229 49.41 -3.58 25.59
C ALA A 229 48.62 -3.28 26.87
N GLU A 230 49.31 -3.53 27.99
CA GLU A 230 48.91 -3.39 29.40
C GLU A 230 48.29 -2.05 29.79
#